data_AF-G8JG90-F1
#
_entry.id   AF-G8JG90-F1
#
_cell.length_a   1.000
_cell.length_b   1.000
_cell.length_c   1.000
_cell.angle_alpha   90.00
_cell.angle_beta   90.00
_cell.angle_gamma   90.00
#
_symmetry.space_group_name_H-M   'P 1'
#
loop_
_entity.id
_entity.type
_entity.pdbx_description
1 polymer ?
#
loop_
_entity_poly.entity_id
_entity_poly.type
_entity_poly.pdbx_seq_one_letter_code
_entity_poly.pdbx_strand_id
1 'polypeptide(L)'
;AISIAAAGMLLPFGMGIVTSFAFPEASSSGDNNKVVPFIIFMGVALSITAFGVLARILAELKLLTTDLGRISMSAAAINDVAAWVLLALAVSLSGDRNSPLVPLWVLLSGIAFVIACFLIVPRIFKLIARRCPEGEPIGEM
;
A
#
# COMPACT_ATOMS: atom_id res chain seq x y z
N ALA A 1 15.59 5.87 7.07
CA ALA A 1 14.24 5.37 6.75
C ALA A 1 13.66 6.09 5.54
N ILE A 2 13.39 7.40 5.64
CA ILE A 2 12.71 8.19 4.60
C ILE A 2 13.45 8.17 3.25
N SER A 3 14.77 8.32 3.25
CA SER A 3 15.58 8.29 2.03
C SER A 3 15.60 6.92 1.33
N ILE A 4 15.59 5.83 2.09
CA ILE A 4 15.53 4.46 1.56
C ILE A 4 14.13 4.18 0.99
N ALA A 5 13.08 4.60 1.71
CA ALA A 5 11.70 4.51 1.23
C ALA A 5 11.50 5.33 -0.05
N ALA A 6 11.98 6.57 -0.07
CA ALA A 6 11.88 7.44 -1.23
C ALA A 6 12.63 6.87 -2.44
N ALA A 7 13.86 6.35 -2.26
CA ALA A 7 14.60 5.72 -3.36
C ALA A 7 13.90 4.45 -3.88
N GLY A 8 13.38 3.62 -2.96
CA GLY A 8 12.65 2.39 -3.31
C GLY A 8 11.28 2.62 -3.93
N MET A 9 10.66 3.79 -3.72
CA MET A 9 9.38 4.19 -4.31
C MET A 9 9.58 4.93 -5.64
N LEU A 10 10.48 5.91 -5.68
CA LEU A 10 10.69 6.77 -6.85
C LEU A 10 11.25 6.01 -8.05
N LEU A 11 12.14 5.02 -7.83
CA LEU A 11 12.69 4.21 -8.92
C LEU A 11 11.62 3.38 -9.67
N PRO A 12 10.85 2.50 -9.00
CA PRO A 12 9.80 1.74 -9.68
C PRO A 12 8.64 2.61 -10.14
N PHE A 13 8.33 3.72 -9.43
CA PHE A 13 7.34 4.69 -9.90
C PHE A 13 7.77 5.32 -11.23
N GLY A 14 9.04 5.73 -11.35
CA GLY A 14 9.62 6.21 -12.60
C GLY A 14 9.57 5.16 -13.72
N MET A 15 9.87 3.90 -13.40
CA MET A 15 9.70 2.80 -14.37
C MET A 15 8.24 2.61 -14.78
N GLY A 16 7.28 2.80 -13.87
CA GLY A 16 5.85 2.74 -14.17
C GLY A 16 5.36 3.85 -15.09
N ILE A 17 5.94 5.05 -14.97
CA ILE A 17 5.71 6.13 -15.93
C ILE A 17 6.26 5.75 -17.31
N VAL A 18 7.49 5.23 -17.38
CA VAL A 18 8.14 4.83 -18.65
C VAL A 18 7.37 3.71 -19.34
N THR A 19 6.94 2.69 -18.60
CA THR A 19 6.14 1.59 -19.17
C THR A 19 4.75 2.07 -19.60
N SER A 20 4.16 3.05 -18.93
CA SER A 20 2.92 3.68 -19.39
C SER A 20 3.05 4.34 -20.77
N PHE A 21 4.23 4.84 -21.13
CA PHE A 21 4.50 5.36 -22.49
C PHE A 21 4.76 4.24 -23.52
N ALA A 22 5.16 3.05 -23.08
CA ALA A 22 5.33 1.87 -23.95
C ALA A 22 3.99 1.22 -24.37
N PHE A 23 2.88 1.56 -23.69
CA PHE A 23 1.53 1.15 -24.06
C PHE A 23 0.63 2.35 -24.39
N PRO A 24 0.92 3.13 -25.47
CA PRO A 24 0.10 4.27 -25.84
C PRO A 24 -1.35 3.86 -26.15
N GLU A 25 -1.57 2.70 -26.77
CA GLU A 25 -2.91 2.23 -27.18
C GLU A 25 -3.85 1.94 -25.98
N ALA A 26 -3.30 1.51 -24.84
CA ALA A 26 -4.05 1.36 -23.60
C ALA A 26 -4.44 2.71 -22.97
N SER A 27 -3.70 3.76 -23.30
CA SER A 27 -3.90 5.13 -22.83
C SER A 27 -4.71 5.99 -23.83
N SER A 28 -4.66 5.66 -25.12
CA SER A 28 -5.20 6.44 -26.24
C SER A 28 -6.55 5.93 -26.76
N SER A 29 -7.31 5.21 -25.95
CA SER A 29 -8.71 4.89 -26.24
C SER A 29 -9.60 6.14 -26.17
N GLY A 30 -9.43 7.06 -27.12
CA GLY A 30 -10.37 8.12 -27.52
C GLY A 30 -10.55 9.33 -26.59
N ASP A 31 -10.11 9.28 -25.33
CA ASP A 31 -10.36 10.35 -24.36
C ASP A 31 -9.08 10.78 -23.62
N ASN A 32 -8.56 11.96 -23.97
CA ASN A 32 -7.38 12.55 -23.35
C ASN A 32 -7.50 12.69 -21.82
N ASN A 33 -8.72 12.61 -21.29
CA ASN A 33 -9.01 12.73 -19.86
C ASN A 33 -8.60 11.49 -19.03
N LYS A 34 -8.27 10.35 -19.66
CA LYS A 34 -7.93 9.07 -18.99
C LYS A 34 -6.43 8.73 -18.97
N VAL A 35 -5.62 9.52 -19.66
CA VAL A 35 -4.15 9.33 -19.76
C VAL A 35 -3.44 9.56 -18.42
N VAL A 36 -3.76 10.66 -17.73
CA VAL A 36 -3.13 11.03 -16.45
C VAL A 36 -3.44 10.01 -15.33
N PRO A 37 -4.70 9.58 -15.13
CA PRO A 37 -5.02 8.52 -14.18
C PRO A 37 -4.30 7.19 -14.47
N PHE A 38 -4.15 6.82 -15.73
CA PHE A 38 -3.47 5.60 -16.15
C PHE A 38 -1.98 5.62 -15.79
N ILE A 39 -1.29 6.76 -16.02
CA ILE A 39 0.11 6.94 -15.65
C ILE A 39 0.30 6.82 -14.12
N ILE A 40 -0.56 7.47 -13.34
CA ILE A 40 -0.49 7.41 -11.87
C ILE A 40 -0.78 5.98 -11.39
N PHE A 41 -1.79 5.31 -11.97
CA PHE A 41 -2.12 3.93 -11.65
C PHE A 41 -0.94 2.98 -11.92
N MET A 42 -0.32 3.07 -13.11
CA MET A 42 0.84 2.25 -13.46
C MET A 42 2.04 2.53 -12.55
N GLY A 43 2.32 3.79 -12.25
CA GLY A 43 3.36 4.20 -11.31
C GLY A 43 3.16 3.61 -9.91
N VAL A 44 1.93 3.68 -9.39
CA VAL A 44 1.58 3.11 -8.08
C VAL A 44 1.65 1.58 -8.09
N ALA A 45 1.07 0.92 -9.10
CA ALA A 45 1.03 -0.53 -9.19
C ALA A 45 2.42 -1.18 -9.16
N LEU A 46 3.40 -0.56 -9.82
CA LEU A 46 4.79 -1.02 -9.84
C LEU A 46 5.57 -0.64 -8.57
N SER A 47 5.11 0.35 -7.81
CA SER A 47 5.78 0.86 -6.62
C SER A 47 5.27 0.29 -5.29
N ILE A 48 4.20 -0.49 -5.30
CA ILE A 48 3.68 -1.17 -4.10
C ILE A 48 4.69 -2.24 -3.67
N THR A 49 5.17 -2.15 -2.43
CA THR A 49 6.03 -3.17 -1.82
C THR A 49 5.22 -3.99 -0.83
N ALA A 50 5.37 -5.32 -0.88
CA ALA A 50 4.62 -6.22 -0.01
C ALA A 50 5.20 -6.21 1.43
N PHE A 51 4.62 -5.36 2.29
CA PHE A 51 4.96 -5.25 3.71
C PHE A 51 5.02 -6.61 4.41
N GLY A 52 4.06 -7.51 4.12
CA GLY A 52 4.00 -8.84 4.74
C GLY A 52 5.18 -9.74 4.39
N VAL A 53 5.74 -9.63 3.18
CA VAL A 53 6.93 -10.39 2.76
C VAL A 53 8.17 -9.86 3.46
N LEU A 54 8.30 -8.53 3.53
CA LEU A 54 9.40 -7.85 4.21
C LEU A 54 9.42 -8.16 5.72
N ALA A 55 8.26 -8.15 6.37
CA ALA A 55 8.11 -8.51 7.77
C ALA A 55 8.48 -9.98 8.03
N ARG A 56 8.09 -10.91 7.14
CA ARG A 56 8.48 -12.32 7.23
C ARG A 56 9.99 -12.53 7.06
N ILE A 57 10.61 -11.87 6.08
CA ILE A 57 12.07 -11.95 5.87
C ILE A 57 12.83 -11.46 7.12
N LEU A 58 12.40 -10.33 7.70
CA LEU A 58 13.02 -9.82 8.95
C LEU A 58 12.79 -10.76 10.14
N ALA A 59 11.66 -11.47 10.19
CA ALA A 59 11.39 -12.48 11.20
C ALA A 59 12.29 -13.70 11.06
N GLU A 60 12.43 -14.21 9.85
CA GLU A 60 13.29 -15.36 9.52
C GLU A 60 14.76 -15.05 9.80
N LEU A 61 15.20 -13.81 9.54
CA LEU A 61 16.55 -13.35 9.85
C LEU A 61 16.77 -13.03 11.35
N LYS A 62 15.74 -13.15 12.21
CA LYS A 62 15.76 -12.73 13.63
C LYS A 62 16.13 -11.25 13.85
N LEU A 63 15.95 -10.42 12.82
CA LEU A 63 16.30 -9.00 12.85
C LEU A 63 15.11 -8.09 13.21
N LEU A 64 13.90 -8.65 13.32
CA LEU A 64 12.66 -7.90 13.62
C LEU A 64 12.76 -6.96 14.82
N THR A 65 13.45 -7.36 15.89
CA THR A 65 13.59 -6.60 17.14
C THR A 65 14.82 -5.70 17.17
N THR A 66 15.68 -5.77 16.15
CA THR A 66 16.88 -4.94 16.05
C THR A 66 16.56 -3.54 15.52
N ASP A 67 17.47 -2.58 15.71
CA ASP A 67 17.29 -1.22 15.19
C ASP A 67 17.11 -1.19 13.66
N LEU A 68 17.79 -2.09 12.94
CA LEU A 68 17.60 -2.30 11.50
C LEU A 68 16.18 -2.78 11.16
N GLY A 69 15.63 -3.70 11.98
CA GLY A 69 14.26 -4.17 11.85
C GLY A 69 13.24 -3.06 12.03
N ARG A 70 13.41 -2.24 13.07
CA ARG A 70 12.53 -1.10 13.38
C ARG A 70 12.56 -0.02 12.29
N ILE A 71 13.74 0.31 11.77
CA ILE A 71 13.91 1.28 10.68
C ILE A 71 13.27 0.76 9.38
N SER A 72 13.41 -0.54 9.07
CA SER A 72 12.87 -1.12 7.85
C SER A 72 11.34 -1.27 7.90
N MET A 73 10.79 -1.73 9.04
CA MET A 73 9.34 -1.83 9.26
C MET A 73 8.65 -0.47 9.21
N SER A 74 9.24 0.56 9.83
CA SER A 74 8.71 1.93 9.78
C SER A 74 8.75 2.53 8.37
N ALA A 75 9.84 2.31 7.62
CA ALA A 75 9.95 2.74 6.21
C ALA A 75 8.88 2.06 5.33
N ALA A 76 8.65 0.76 5.52
CA ALA A 76 7.65 0.01 4.78
C ALA A 76 6.22 0.46 5.12
N ALA A 77 5.93 0.79 6.38
CA ALA A 77 4.63 1.34 6.79
C ALA A 77 4.36 2.72 6.15
N ILE A 78 5.37 3.60 6.08
CA ILE A 78 5.25 4.90 5.40
C ILE A 78 5.00 4.70 3.90
N ASN A 79 5.71 3.75 3.28
CA ASN A 79 5.54 3.44 1.86
C ASN A 79 4.12 2.95 1.55
N ASP A 80 3.54 2.11 2.41
CA ASP A 80 2.17 1.60 2.22
C ASP A 80 1.14 2.73 2.27
N VAL A 81 1.22 3.61 3.27
CA VAL A 81 0.34 4.79 3.38
C VAL A 81 0.47 5.69 2.15
N ALA A 82 1.70 5.96 1.69
CA ALA A 82 1.93 6.78 0.50
C ALA A 82 1.35 6.15 -0.77
N ALA A 83 1.46 4.83 -0.94
CA ALA A 83 0.87 4.11 -2.07
C ALA A 83 -0.66 4.22 -2.08
N TRP A 84 -1.32 4.05 -0.94
CA TRP A 84 -2.78 4.20 -0.83
C TRP A 84 -3.26 5.63 -1.12
N VAL A 85 -2.53 6.64 -0.68
CA VAL A 85 -2.85 8.06 -0.98
C VAL A 85 -2.73 8.34 -2.48
N LEU A 86 -1.65 7.88 -3.12
CA LEU A 86 -1.46 8.05 -4.57
C LEU A 86 -2.52 7.29 -5.38
N LEU A 87 -2.93 6.10 -4.93
CA LEU A 87 -4.00 5.33 -5.56
C LEU A 87 -5.34 6.07 -5.48
N ALA A 88 -5.68 6.63 -4.31
CA ALA A 88 -6.89 7.43 -4.13
C ALA A 88 -6.89 8.66 -5.06
N LEU A 89 -5.73 9.31 -5.22
CA LEU A 89 -5.56 10.41 -6.18
C LEU A 89 -5.78 9.94 -7.63
N ALA A 90 -5.19 8.80 -8.03
CA ALA A 90 -5.38 8.23 -9.37
C ALA A 90 -6.86 7.97 -9.67
N VAL A 91 -7.57 7.34 -8.73
CA VAL A 91 -9.00 7.06 -8.84
C VAL A 91 -9.82 8.34 -8.91
N SER A 92 -9.51 9.33 -8.08
CA SER A 92 -10.20 10.64 -8.10
C SER A 92 -10.03 11.37 -9.42
N LEU A 93 -8.87 11.23 -10.08
CA LEU A 93 -8.59 11.84 -11.38
C LEU A 93 -9.22 11.04 -12.55
N SER A 94 -9.51 9.76 -12.37
CA SER A 94 -10.07 8.86 -13.40
C SER A 94 -11.59 8.97 -13.58
N GLY A 95 -12.30 9.66 -12.67
CA GLY A 95 -13.75 9.77 -12.73
C GLY A 95 -14.25 10.65 -13.88
N ASP A 96 -15.25 10.17 -14.63
CA ASP A 96 -15.94 10.95 -15.65
C ASP A 96 -16.63 12.19 -15.03
N ARG A 97 -16.43 13.35 -15.65
CA ARG A 97 -17.00 14.65 -15.22
C ARG A 97 -18.52 14.74 -15.32
N ASN A 98 -19.18 13.74 -15.92
CA ASN A 98 -20.62 13.77 -16.21
C ASN A 98 -21.52 13.40 -15.03
N SER A 99 -20.97 12.84 -13.93
CA SER A 99 -21.73 12.62 -12.69
C SER A 99 -20.81 12.56 -11.48
N PRO A 100 -20.69 13.65 -10.68
CA PRO A 100 -19.83 13.71 -9.50
C PRO A 100 -20.20 12.70 -8.39
N LEU A 101 -21.34 12.03 -8.53
CA LEU A 101 -21.83 10.99 -7.63
C LEU A 101 -20.94 9.73 -7.65
N VAL A 102 -20.36 9.35 -8.81
CA VAL A 102 -19.54 8.13 -8.93
C VAL A 102 -18.23 8.21 -8.15
N PRO A 103 -17.37 9.24 -8.34
CA PRO A 103 -16.14 9.37 -7.55
C PRO A 103 -16.43 9.57 -6.05
N LEU A 104 -17.53 10.25 -5.69
CA LEU A 104 -17.97 10.38 -4.30
C LEU A 104 -18.33 9.02 -3.70
N TRP A 105 -19.06 8.17 -4.41
CA TRP A 105 -19.47 6.85 -3.94
C TRP A 105 -18.27 5.91 -3.80
N VAL A 106 -17.32 5.97 -4.73
CA VAL A 106 -16.05 5.22 -4.64
C VAL A 106 -15.24 5.68 -3.43
N LEU A 107 -15.14 6.99 -3.18
CA LEU A 107 -14.46 7.53 -2.00
C LEU A 107 -15.14 7.07 -0.70
N LEU A 108 -16.47 7.15 -0.63
CA LEU A 108 -17.26 6.75 0.54
C LEU A 108 -17.14 5.25 0.82
N SER A 109 -17.21 4.43 -0.23
CA SER A 109 -16.99 2.98 -0.15
C SER A 109 -15.58 2.65 0.33
N GLY A 110 -14.57 3.34 -0.20
CA GLY A 110 -13.18 3.22 0.24
C GLY A 110 -12.99 3.58 1.72
N ILE A 111 -13.54 4.71 2.17
CA ILE A 111 -13.49 5.13 3.58
C ILE A 111 -14.21 4.11 4.47
N ALA A 112 -15.40 3.66 4.07
CA ALA A 112 -16.15 2.65 4.81
C ALA A 112 -15.37 1.33 4.93
N PHE A 113 -14.71 0.90 3.85
CA PHE A 113 -13.85 -0.28 3.84
C PHE A 113 -12.65 -0.12 4.78
N VAL A 114 -11.95 1.03 4.74
CA VAL A 114 -10.82 1.31 5.64
C VAL A 114 -11.27 1.31 7.10
N ILE A 115 -12.39 1.95 7.43
CA ILE A 115 -12.96 1.94 8.78
C ILE A 115 -13.30 0.51 9.21
N ALA A 116 -13.93 -0.28 8.33
CA ALA A 116 -14.25 -1.67 8.61
C ALA A 116 -12.97 -2.48 8.89
N CYS A 117 -11.92 -2.33 8.09
CA CYS A 117 -10.62 -2.96 8.36
C CYS A 117 -10.05 -2.54 9.73
N PHE A 118 -10.04 -1.25 10.06
CA PHE A 118 -9.56 -0.76 11.36
C PHE A 118 -10.39 -1.24 12.55
N LEU A 119 -11.67 -1.56 12.38
CA LEU A 119 -12.51 -2.11 13.45
C LEU A 119 -12.39 -3.63 13.55
N ILE A 120 -12.30 -4.32 12.42
CA ILE A 120 -12.30 -5.79 12.33
C ILE A 120 -10.91 -6.37 12.66
N VAL A 121 -9.83 -5.82 12.12
CA VAL A 121 -8.46 -6.32 12.33
C VAL A 121 -8.07 -6.38 13.81
N PRO A 122 -8.21 -5.32 14.63
CA PRO A 122 -7.88 -5.39 16.05
C PRO A 122 -8.86 -6.27 16.85
N ARG A 123 -10.12 -6.41 16.41
CA ARG A 123 -11.07 -7.38 17.00
C ARG A 123 -10.58 -8.81 16.78
N ILE A 124 -10.18 -9.16 15.56
CA ILE A 124 -9.64 -10.48 15.21
C ILE A 124 -8.32 -10.74 15.95
N PHE A 125 -7.40 -9.77 15.96
CA PHE A 125 -6.15 -9.89 16.72
C PHE A 125 -6.40 -10.10 18.22
N LYS A 126 -7.35 -9.37 18.83
CA LYS A 126 -7.72 -9.59 20.24
C LYS A 126 -8.34 -10.96 20.46
N LEU A 127 -9.12 -11.48 19.52
CA LEU A 127 -9.70 -12.82 19.61
C LEU A 127 -8.63 -13.91 19.50
N ILE A 128 -7.65 -13.74 18.60
CA ILE A 128 -6.53 -14.67 18.43
C ILE A 128 -5.57 -14.61 19.63
N ALA A 129 -5.25 -13.40 20.12
CA ALA A 129 -4.41 -13.22 21.31
C ALA A 129 -5.01 -13.86 22.57
N ARG A 130 -6.35 -13.88 22.68
CA ARG A 130 -7.06 -14.60 23.76
C ARG A 130 -7.03 -16.13 23.62
N ARG A 131 -6.64 -16.66 22.45
CA ARG A 131 -6.53 -18.11 22.20
C ARG A 131 -5.10 -18.63 22.25
N CYS A 132 -4.10 -17.75 22.34
CA CYS A 132 -2.73 -18.16 22.68
C CYS A 132 -2.64 -18.30 24.22
N PRO A 133 -2.39 -19.50 24.76
CA PRO A 133 -2.03 -19.65 26.16
C PRO A 133 -0.76 -18.83 26.43
N GLU A 134 -0.70 -18.12 27.55
CA GLU A 134 0.54 -17.51 28.03
C GLU A 134 1.62 -18.58 28.04
N GLY A 135 2.64 -18.38 27.21
CA GLY A 135 3.80 -19.27 27.15
C GLY A 135 4.39 -19.36 28.55
N GLU A 136 4.35 -20.57 29.09
CA GLU A 136 4.97 -20.95 30.35
C GLU A 136 6.43 -20.44 30.34
N PRO A 137 6.91 -19.79 31.42
CA PRO A 137 8.29 -19.34 31.47
C PRO A 137 9.18 -20.57 31.27
N ILE A 138 10.00 -20.54 30.22
CA ILE A 138 10.93 -21.62 29.90
C ILE A 138 11.88 -21.70 31.09
N GLY A 139 11.65 -22.69 31.95
CA GLY A 139 12.53 -22.98 33.07
C GLY A 139 13.90 -23.27 32.49
N GLU A 140 14.86 -22.39 32.77
CA GLU A 140 16.27 -22.70 32.55
C GLU A 140 16.61 -23.92 33.42
N MET A 141 16.84 -25.06 32.76
CA MET A 141 17.48 -26.24 33.35
C MET A 141 18.95 -26.24 32.96
#